data_AF-A0AAD7GT83-F1
#
_entry.id   AF-A0AAD7GT83-F1
#
_cell.length_a   1.000
_cell.length_b   1.000
_cell.length_c   1.000
_cell.angle_alpha   90.00
_cell.angle_beta   90.00
_cell.angle_gamma   90.00
#
_symmetry.space_group_name_H-M   'P 1'
#
loop_
_entity.id
_entity.type
_entity.pdbx_description
1 polymer ?
#
loop_
_entity_poly.entity_id
_entity_poly.type
_entity_poly.pdbx_seq_one_letter_code
_entity_poly.pdbx_strand_id
1 'polypeptide(L)' 'MSPATRINDGTKLILSPCITGNAAQEWSHETGIINNRNIPKSCIDLTNGDETPGNQFQMWTCALLTGTTDDTN' A
#
# COMPACT_ATOMS: atom_id res chain seq x y z
N MET A 1 18.54 3.46 11.48
CA MET A 1 17.56 2.93 10.52
C MET A 1 16.86 4.14 9.92
N SER A 2 17.14 4.49 8.66
CA SER A 2 16.47 5.62 8.01
C SER A 2 15.01 5.24 7.67
N PRO A 3 14.03 6.14 7.83
CA PRO A 3 12.64 5.85 7.55
C PRO A 3 12.44 5.57 6.06
N ALA A 4 11.61 4.59 5.73
CA ALA A 4 11.20 4.28 4.36
C ALA A 4 10.56 5.53 3.74
N THR A 5 11.35 6.35 3.05
CA THR A 5 10.87 7.61 2.42
C THR A 5 10.52 7.39 0.94
N ARG A 6 10.56 6.14 0.47
CA ARG A 6 10.36 5.77 -0.93
C ARG A 6 9.36 4.64 -1.02
N ILE A 7 8.37 4.81 -1.91
CA ILE A 7 7.49 3.73 -2.35
C ILE A 7 8.26 2.94 -3.40
N ASN A 8 8.31 1.63 -3.23
CA ASN A 8 8.71 0.70 -4.27
C ASN A 8 7.43 0.00 -4.72
N ASP A 9 6.81 0.55 -5.75
CA ASP A 9 5.58 0.02 -6.34
C ASP A 9 5.75 -1.49 -6.63
N GLY A 10 4.74 -2.27 -6.26
CA GLY A 10 4.78 -3.73 -6.37
C GLY A 10 5.36 -4.46 -5.16
N THR A 11 5.82 -3.74 -4.13
CA THR A 11 6.28 -4.38 -2.88
C THR A 11 5.13 -5.15 -2.24
N LYS A 12 5.31 -6.46 -2.03
CA LYS A 12 4.26 -7.31 -1.47
C LYS A 12 4.03 -7.06 0.01
N LEU A 13 2.76 -7.00 0.40
CA LEU A 13 2.40 -6.99 1.81
C LEU A 13 2.67 -8.37 2.44
N ILE A 14 3.14 -8.35 3.69
CA ILE A 14 3.42 -9.54 4.48
C ILE A 14 2.73 -9.43 5.84
N LEU A 15 2.45 -10.58 6.45
CA LEU A 15 2.08 -10.65 7.86
C LEU A 15 3.35 -10.76 8.71
N SER A 16 3.45 -9.94 9.75
CA SER A 16 4.60 -9.92 10.68
C SER A 16 4.10 -9.60 12.09
N PRO A 17 4.79 -10.07 13.16
CA PRO A 17 4.55 -9.59 14.51
C PRO A 17 4.61 -8.05 14.57
N CYS A 18 3.79 -7.46 15.44
CA CYS A 18 3.83 -6.03 15.71
C CYS A 18 5.13 -5.67 16.44
N ILE A 19 5.88 -4.73 15.89
CA ILE A 19 7.14 -4.21 16.42
C ILE A 19 6.90 -2.75 16.76
N THR A 20 6.91 -2.43 18.05
CA THR A 20 6.74 -1.06 18.55
C THR A 20 7.75 -0.11 17.88
N GLY A 21 7.26 0.99 17.31
CA GLY A 21 8.08 2.01 16.64
C GLY A 21 8.56 1.65 15.24
N ASN A 22 8.06 0.55 14.65
CA ASN A 22 8.35 0.22 13.26
C ASN A 22 7.45 1.00 12.30
N ALA A 23 8.00 2.04 11.66
CA ALA A 23 7.31 2.88 10.69
C ALA A 23 6.65 2.11 9.52
N ALA A 24 7.16 0.93 9.16
CA ALA A 24 6.58 0.09 8.10
C ALA A 24 5.26 -0.60 8.53
N GLN A 25 4.96 -0.62 9.83
CA GLN A 25 3.76 -1.24 10.40
C GLN A 25 2.74 -0.22 10.92
N GLU A 26 2.98 1.06 10.65
CA GLU A 26 2.09 2.15 11.04
C GLU A 26 1.20 2.52 9.87
N TRP A 27 -0.11 2.32 10.03
CA TRP A 27 -1.09 2.52 8.98
C TRP A 27 -2.09 3.62 9.36
N SER A 28 -2.61 4.29 8.34
CA SER A 28 -3.74 5.19 8.39
C SER A 28 -4.86 4.61 7.52
N HIS A 29 -6.10 4.90 7.90
CA HIS A 29 -7.29 4.43 7.22
C HIS A 29 -8.27 5.60 7.06
N GLU A 30 -8.72 5.77 5.83
CA GLU A 30 -9.77 6.69 5.42
C GLU A 30 -10.74 5.92 4.51
N THR A 31 -11.87 6.53 4.16
CA THR A 31 -12.85 5.89 3.27
C THR A 31 -12.21 5.48 1.95
N GLY A 32 -12.10 4.16 1.72
CA GLY A 32 -11.54 3.60 0.48
C GLY A 32 -10.02 3.63 0.37
N ILE A 33 -9.29 4.09 1.39
CA ILE A 33 -7.82 4.18 1.36
C ILE A 33 -7.23 3.62 2.64
N ILE A 34 -6.25 2.73 2.49
CA ILE A 34 -5.34 2.33 3.56
C ILE A 34 -3.92 2.65 3.10
N ASN A 35 -3.24 3.52 3.85
CA ASN A 35 -1.90 3.98 3.53
C ASN A 35 -0.92 3.79 4.69
N ASN A 36 0.37 3.66 4.39
CA ASN A 36 1.38 3.74 5.44
C ASN A 36 1.44 5.17 5.98
N ARG A 37 1.34 5.35 7.30
CA ARG A 37 1.32 6.67 7.95
C ARG A 37 2.57 7.50 7.66
N ASN A 38 3.71 6.84 7.48
CA ASN A 38 5.00 7.46 7.21
C ASN A 38 5.24 7.67 5.71
N ILE A 39 4.36 7.14 4.85
CA ILE A 39 4.41 7.30 3.39
C ILE A 39 3.00 7.63 2.86
N PRO A 40 2.51 8.87 3.02
CA PRO A 40 1.10 9.20 2.80
C PRO A 40 0.56 8.93 1.39
N LYS A 41 1.44 8.91 0.38
CA LYS A 41 1.09 8.61 -1.02
C LYS A 41 1.04 7.11 -1.34
N SER A 42 1.31 6.25 -0.37
CA SER A 42 1.28 4.80 -0.57
C SER A 42 -0.11 4.25 -0.28
N CYS A 43 -0.56 3.26 -1.03
CA CYS A 43 -1.84 2.59 -0.85
C CYS A 43 -1.61 1.08 -0.80
N ILE A 44 -2.42 0.38 0.01
CA ILE A 44 -2.63 -1.05 -0.17
C ILE A 44 -3.45 -1.23 -1.44
N ASP A 45 -2.93 -2.03 -2.34
CA ASP A 45 -3.42 -2.18 -3.71
C ASP A 45 -3.69 -3.65 -4.05
N LEU A 46 -4.76 -3.89 -4.81
CA LEU A 46 -5.01 -5.18 -5.43
C LEU A 46 -4.10 -5.29 -6.65
N THR A 47 -3.16 -6.23 -6.62
CA THR A 47 -2.23 -6.42 -7.74
C THR A 47 -3.02 -6.60 -9.04
N ASN A 48 -2.90 -5.65 -9.98
CA ASN A 48 -3.62 -5.61 -11.27
C ASN A 48 -5.16 -5.65 -11.14
N GLY A 49 -5.73 -5.10 -10.07
CA GLY A 49 -7.17 -5.15 -9.82
C GLY A 49 -7.72 -6.56 -9.62
N ASP A 50 -6.87 -7.57 -9.39
CA ASP A 50 -7.29 -8.97 -9.33
C ASP A 50 -7.99 -9.30 -8.00
N GLU A 51 -9.31 -9.45 -8.08
CA GLU A 51 -10.21 -9.81 -6.98
C GLU A 51 -10.27 -11.32 -6.69
N THR A 52 -9.47 -12.16 -7.36
CA THR A 52 -9.47 -13.60 -7.11
C THR A 52 -9.11 -13.92 -5.65
N PRO A 53 -9.86 -14.82 -4.98
CA PRO A 53 -9.58 -15.18 -3.60
C PRO A 53 -8.15 -15.71 -3.41
N GLY A 54 -7.41 -15.10 -2.50
CA GLY A 54 -6.02 -15.46 -2.19
C GLY A 54 -4.98 -14.68 -2.98
N ASN A 55 -5.38 -13.74 -3.85
CA ASN A 55 -4.44 -12.81 -4.48
C ASN A 55 -3.67 -12.00 -3.42
N GLN A 56 -2.39 -11.74 -3.69
CA GLN A 56 -1.52 -11.03 -2.76
C GLN A 56 -1.57 -9.51 -2.99
N PHE A 57 -1.88 -8.77 -1.94
CA PHE A 57 -1.82 -7.30 -1.95
C PHE A 57 -0.39 -6.79 -2.13
N GLN A 58 -0.29 -5.57 -2.66
CA GLN A 58 0.96 -4.85 -2.82
C GLN A 58 0.87 -3.41 -2.28
N MET A 59 2.02 -2.80 -2.08
CA MET A 59 2.15 -1.36 -1.92
C MET A 59 2.21 -0.74 -3.30
N TRP A 60 1.42 0.30 -3.49
CA TRP A 60 1.41 1.08 -4.72
C TRP A 60 1.31 2.57 -4.42
N THR A 61 1.75 3.41 -5.32
CA THR A 61 1.48 4.84 -5.25
C THR A 61 0.00 5.06 -5.50
N CYS A 62 -0.73 5.64 -4.52
CA CYS A 62 -2.16 5.87 -4.62
C CYS A 62 -2.52 6.61 -5.92
N ALA A 63 -3.42 6.05 -6.71
CA ALA A 63 -4.11 6.79 -7.75
C ALA A 63 -5.04 7.82 -7.07
N LEU A 64 -4.85 9.11 -7.33
CA LEU A 64 -5.88 10.09 -7.00
C LEU A 64 -7.12 9.71 -7.82
N LEU A 65 -8.29 9.64 -7.18
CA LEU A 65 -9.58 9.21 -7.78
C LEU A 65 -10.08 10.19 -8.88
N THR A 66 -9.29 10.44 -9.93
CA THR A 66 -9.62 11.29 -11.07
C THR A 66 -10.11 10.50 -12.28
N GLY A 67 -10.66 9.30 -12.06
CA GLY A 67 -11.28 8.51 -13.14
C GLY A 67 -10.33 8.05 -14.25
N THR A 68 -9.02 8.05 -13.99
CA THR A 68 -8.07 7.36 -14.86
C THR A 68 -8.00 5.92 -14.40
N THR A 69 -8.30 4.97 -15.29
CA THR A 69 -8.12 3.54 -15.06
C THR A 69 -6.67 3.26 -14.65
N ASP A 70 -6.45 3.10 -13.34
CA ASP A 70 -5.92 1.84 -12.79
C ASP A 70 -6.44 0.73 -13.71
N ASP A 71 -5.69 0.07 -14.59
CA ASP A 71 -4.30 -0.35 -14.51
C ASP A 71 -3.79 -0.43 -15.96
N THR A 72 -2.83 0.41 -16.37
CA THR A 72 -2.13 0.23 -17.65
C THR A 72 -0.79 -0.47 -17.42
N ASN A 73 -0.90 -1.75 -17.08
CA ASN A 73 0.09 -2.74 -17.49
C ASN A 73 -0.58 -3.73 -18.44
#